data_AF-G2SM51-F1
#
_entry.id   AF-G2SM51-F1
#
_cell.length_a   1.000
_cell.length_b   1.000
_cell.length_c   1.000
_cell.angle_alpha   90.00
_cell.angle_beta   90.00
_cell.angle_gamma   90.00
#
_symmetry.space_group_name_H-M   'P 1'
#
loop_
_entity.id
_entity.type
_entity.pdbx_description
1 polymer ?
#
loop_
_entity_poly.entity_id
_entity_poly.type
_entity_poly.pdbx_seq_one_letter_code
_entity_poly.pdbx_strand_id
1 'polypeptide(L)' 'MARPKKNGTYLNVCIESTIYDRLVEVCDDAGQTKTVAVERALLAYLDDYDEKREMLKKMDAQKS' A
#
# COMPACT_ATOMS: atom_id res chain seq x y z
N MET A 1 1.88 28.47 -15.17
CA MET A 1 2.68 27.67 -14.21
C MET A 1 2.67 26.22 -14.66
N ALA A 2 3.84 25.63 -14.92
CA ALA A 2 3.94 24.23 -15.32
C ALA A 2 3.39 23.36 -14.18
N ARG A 3 2.25 22.71 -14.41
CA ARG A 3 1.66 21.75 -13.49
C ARG A 3 2.72 20.66 -13.25
N PRO A 4 3.20 20.44 -12.01
CA PRO A 4 4.16 19.38 -11.76
C PRO A 4 3.54 18.08 -12.28
N LYS A 5 4.22 17.44 -13.23
CA LYS A 5 3.82 16.12 -13.73
C LYS A 5 3.84 15.21 -12.50
N LYS A 6 2.67 14.81 -12.01
CA LYS A 6 2.57 13.72 -11.06
C LYS A 6 3.20 12.52 -11.76
N ASN A 7 4.40 12.11 -11.34
CA ASN A 7 5.07 10.92 -11.83
C ASN A 7 4.29 9.72 -11.30
N GLY A 8 3.20 9.37 -11.99
CA GLY A 8 2.42 8.16 -11.72
C GLY A 8 2.75 7.11 -12.76
N THR A 9 3.24 5.96 -12.31
CA THR A 9 3.38 4.78 -13.17
C THR A 9 2.08 3.99 -13.10
N TYR A 10 1.53 3.60 -14.26
CA TYR A 10 0.35 2.72 -14.28
C TYR A 10 0.73 1.32 -13.82
N LEU A 11 0.11 0.88 -12.73
CA LEU A 11 0.21 -0.49 -12.25
C LEU A 11 -0.96 -1.29 -12.86
N ASN A 12 -0.67 -2.17 -13.83
CA ASN A 12 -1.65 -3.11 -14.35
C ASN A 12 -1.44 -4.47 -13.68
N VAL A 13 -2.34 -4.85 -12.78
CA VAL A 13 -2.30 -6.11 -12.05
C VAL A 13 -3.68 -6.74 -12.09
N CYS A 14 -3.74 -8.04 -12.38
CA CYS A 14 -4.97 -8.81 -12.24
C CYS A 14 -5.13 -9.20 -10.77
N ILE A 15 -6.19 -8.73 -10.14
CA ILE A 15 -6.52 -9.01 -8.74
C ILE A 15 -7.84 -9.77 -8.73
N GLU A 16 -8.01 -10.67 -7.77
CA GLU A 16 -9.26 -11.39 -7.56
C GLU A 16 -10.42 -10.42 -7.28
N SER A 17 -11.60 -10.72 -7.83
CA SER A 17 -12.81 -9.89 -7.73
C SER A 17 -13.19 -9.63 -6.27
N THR A 18 -13.06 -10.65 -5.41
CA THR A 18 -13.36 -10.58 -3.98
C THR A 18 -12.51 -9.55 -3.24
N ILE A 19 -11.24 -9.43 -3.62
CA ILE A 19 -10.31 -8.45 -3.05
C ILE A 19 -10.64 -7.05 -3.60
N TYR A 20 -10.97 -6.95 -4.89
CA TYR A 20 -11.38 -5.69 -5.50
C TYR A 20 -12.64 -5.11 -4.83
N ASP A 21 -13.64 -5.94 -4.58
CA ASP A 21 -14.90 -5.52 -3.95
C ASP A 21 -14.66 -4.97 -2.54
N ARG A 22 -13.84 -5.66 -1.74
CA ARG A 22 -13.40 -5.14 -0.42
C ARG A 22 -12.67 -3.81 -0.53
N LEU A 23 -11.84 -3.65 -1.55
CA LEU A 23 -11.13 -2.40 -1.80
C LEU A 23 -12.11 -1.27 -2.12
N VAL A 24 -13.16 -1.55 -2.89
CA VAL A 24 -14.23 -0.59 -3.21
C VAL A 24 -15.02 -0.21 -1.96
N GLU A 25 -15.40 -1.16 -1.12
CA GLU A 25 -16.08 -0.88 0.15
C GLU A 25 -15.25 0.06 1.03
N VAL A 26 -13.95 -0.21 1.17
CA VAL A 26 -13.02 0.65 1.91
C VAL A 26 -12.89 2.04 1.28
N CYS A 27 -12.92 2.14 -0.06
CA CYS A 27 -12.91 3.44 -0.74
C CYS A 27 -14.17 4.26 -0.46
N ASP A 28 -15.34 3.60 -0.49
CA ASP A 28 -16.65 4.20 -0.27
C ASP A 28 -16.79 4.68 1.19
N ASP A 29 -16.38 3.85 2.15
CA ASP A 29 -16.37 4.21 3.58
C ASP A 29 -15.39 5.36 3.88
N ALA A 30 -14.20 5.33 3.26
CA ALA A 30 -13.16 6.32 3.50
C ALA A 30 -13.33 7.62 2.67
N GLY A 31 -14.34 7.68 1.80
CA GLY A 31 -14.61 8.81 0.91
C GLY A 31 -13.45 9.15 -0.03
N GLN A 32 -12.66 8.14 -0.41
CA GLN A 32 -11.42 8.32 -1.18
C GLN A 32 -11.54 7.76 -2.59
N THR A 33 -10.75 8.31 -3.51
CA THR A 33 -10.65 7.74 -4.85
C THR A 33 -9.89 6.42 -4.79
N LYS A 34 -10.29 5.47 -5.65
CA LYS A 34 -9.67 4.13 -5.75
C LYS A 34 -8.14 4.19 -5.84
N THR A 35 -7.60 5.19 -6.54
CA THR A 35 -6.15 5.40 -6.66
C THR A 35 -5.50 5.69 -5.31
N VAL A 36 -6.08 6.60 -4.52
CA VAL A 36 -5.53 6.99 -3.20
C VAL A 36 -5.65 5.83 -2.21
N ALA A 37 -6.76 5.09 -2.24
CA ALA A 37 -6.95 3.93 -1.39
C ALA A 37 -5.92 2.83 -1.68
N VAL A 38 -5.66 2.54 -2.97
CA VAL A 38 -4.64 1.57 -3.37
C VAL A 38 -3.23 2.04 -2.98
N GLU A 39 -2.89 3.32 -3.21
CA GLU A 39 -1.61 3.89 -2.79
C GLU A 39 -1.40 3.76 -1.28
N ARG A 40 -2.43 4.08 -0.48
CA ARG A 40 -2.39 3.96 0.99
C ARG A 40 -2.30 2.51 1.46
N ALA A 41 -3.05 1.60 0.84
CA ALA A 41 -2.99 0.19 1.19
C ALA A 41 -1.61 -0.41 0.90
N LEU A 42 -1.01 -0.05 -0.23
CA LEU A 42 0.35 -0.48 -0.58
C LEU A 42 1.39 0.12 0.37
N LEU A 43 1.28 1.41 0.71
CA LEU A 43 2.17 2.05 1.68
C LEU A 43 2.07 1.39 3.06
N ALA A 44 0.86 1.20 3.58
CA ALA A 44 0.66 0.56 4.87
C ALA A 44 1.22 -0.87 4.90
N TYR A 45 1.05 -1.63 3.83
CA TYR A 45 1.64 -2.98 3.73
C TYR A 45 3.18 -2.95 3.69
N LEU A 46 3.76 -1.98 2.97
CA LEU A 46 5.21 -1.83 2.89
C LEU A 46 5.81 -1.38 4.24
N ASP A 47 5.17 -0.42 4.91
CA ASP A 47 5.56 0.05 6.24
C ASP A 47 5.52 -1.10 7.26
N ASP A 48 4.43 -1.85 7.31
CA ASP A 48 4.30 -3.05 8.16
C ASP A 48 5.39 -4.10 7.86
N TYR A 49 5.75 -4.27 6.58
CA TYR A 49 6.76 -5.21 6.16
C TYR A 49 8.16 -4.78 6.61
N ASP A 50 8.48 -3.50 6.46
CA ASP A 50 9.75 -2.93 6.90
C ASP A 50 9.88 -2.96 8.42
N GLU A 51 8.82 -2.64 9.17
CA GLU A 51 8.79 -2.77 10.62
C GLU A 51 9.04 -4.20 11.08
N LYS A 52 8.34 -5.18 10.50
CA LYS A 52 8.53 -6.61 10.83
C LYS A 52 9.95 -7.05 10.50
N ARG A 53 10.51 -6.60 9.39
CA ARG A 53 11.86 -6.95 8.94
C ARG A 53 12.92 -6.36 9.87
N GLU A 54 12.73 -5.14 10.35
CA GLU A 54 13.62 -4.53 11.35
C GLU A 54 13.50 -5.19 12.72
N MET A 55 12.29 -5.62 13.13
CA MET A 55 12.13 -6.42 14.35
C MET A 55 12.85 -7.77 14.26
N LEU A 56 12.71 -8.48 13.13
CA LEU A 56 13.43 -9.74 12.89
C LEU A 56 14.94 -9.56 12.97
N LYS A 57 15.50 -8.54 12.30
CA LYS A 57 16.93 -8.23 12.38
C LYS A 57 17.39 -7.93 13.81
N LYS A 58 16.61 -7.20 14.60
CA LYS A 58 16.94 -6.89 16.00
C LYS A 58 16.91 -8.13 16.89
N MET A 59 16.01 -9.08 16.63
CA MET A 59 15.94 -10.34 17.36
C MET A 59 17.09 -11.28 17.00
N ASP A 60 17.54 -11.32 15.75
CA ASP A 60 18.71 -12.09 15.33
C ASP A 60 20.02 -11.48 15.87
N ALA A 61 20.14 -10.14 15.90
CA ALA A 61 21.32 -9.46 16.43
C ALA A 61 21.49 -9.59 17.95
N GLN A 62 20.41 -9.83 18.71
CA GLN A 62 20.44 -9.99 20.16
C GLN A 62 20.73 -11.44 20.61
N LYS A 63 20.70 -12.40 19.68
CA LYS A 63 21.02 -13.81 19.94
C LYS A 63 22.47 -14.20 19.59
N SER A 64 23.29 -13.25 19.14
CA SER A 64 24.67 -13.49 18.71
C SER A 64 25.72 -12.92 19.65
#